data_AF-R1HDN8-F1
#
_entry.id   AF-R1HDN8-F1
#
_cell.length_a   1.000
_cell.length_b   1.000
_cell.length_c   1.000
_cell.angle_alpha   90.00
_cell.angle_beta   90.00
_cell.angle_gamma   90.00
#
_symmetry.space_group_name_H-M   'P 1'
#
loop_
_entity.id
_entity.type
_entity.pdbx_description
1 polymer ?
#
loop_
_entity_poly.entity_id
_entity_poly.type
_entity_poly.pdbx_seq_one_letter_code
_entity_poly.pdbx_strand_id
1 'polypeptide(L)'
;MRRPVLPALAALATLALAGCGSDAPPDSKAEWTAAVKAAGFTPHAPHSYDEMFESAKNFCAAGSALAIAGLARTVLDPAQATEVAMPAPGQDPDKAATVYGDATWKWACNHSG
;
A
#
# COMPACT_ATOMS: atom_id res chain seq x y z
N MET A 1 -16.36 46.33 -27.11
CA MET A 1 -17.77 46.73 -26.91
C MET A 1 -18.19 46.40 -25.47
N ARG A 2 -19.20 47.06 -24.89
CA ARG A 2 -19.53 46.95 -23.44
C ARG A 2 -20.46 45.75 -23.15
N ARG A 3 -20.36 45.19 -21.93
CA ARG A 3 -21.28 44.20 -21.29
C ARG A 3 -22.71 44.76 -21.18
N PRO A 4 -23.80 43.95 -21.11
CA PRO A 4 -24.24 43.20 -19.91
C PRO A 4 -24.51 41.69 -20.24
N VAL A 5 -25.14 40.81 -19.45
CA VAL A 5 -25.86 40.82 -18.14
C VAL A 5 -25.47 39.55 -17.32
N LEU A 6 -25.96 39.38 -16.08
CA LEU A 6 -26.05 38.11 -15.34
C LEU A 6 -27.43 38.03 -14.64
N PRO A 7 -28.18 36.93 -14.81
CA PRO A 7 -28.87 36.27 -13.68
C PRO A 7 -28.63 34.74 -13.73
N ALA A 8 -28.29 34.01 -12.67
CA ALA A 8 -28.79 33.95 -11.28
C ALA A 8 -30.15 33.25 -11.13
N LEU A 9 -30.16 32.22 -10.24
CA LEU A 9 -31.31 31.46 -9.69
C LEU A 9 -31.96 30.39 -10.62
N ALA A 10 -32.47 29.25 -10.15
CA ALA A 10 -32.22 28.48 -8.90
C ALA A 10 -32.94 27.11 -8.94
N ALA A 11 -32.39 26.11 -8.21
CA ALA A 11 -33.10 24.98 -7.57
C ALA A 11 -33.81 23.94 -8.48
N LEU A 12 -34.15 22.70 -8.07
CA LEU A 12 -34.01 21.91 -6.82
C LEU A 12 -33.26 20.58 -7.15
N ALA A 13 -32.49 19.95 -6.25
CA ALA A 13 -32.92 18.97 -5.23
C ALA A 13 -33.88 17.87 -5.78
N THR A 14 -33.70 16.56 -5.60
CA THR A 14 -32.87 15.76 -4.68
C THR A 14 -32.64 14.34 -5.24
N LEU A 15 -31.47 13.73 -5.03
CA LEU A 15 -31.40 12.30 -4.77
C LEU A 15 -30.45 12.04 -3.61
N ALA A 16 -31.04 11.62 -2.49
CA ALA A 16 -30.38 11.46 -1.20
C ALA A 16 -30.05 9.97 -0.97
N LEU A 17 -28.85 9.74 -0.43
CA LEU A 17 -28.39 8.53 0.29
C LEU A 17 -28.52 7.15 -0.40
N ALA A 18 -27.39 6.66 -0.93
CA ALA A 18 -26.91 5.28 -0.71
C ALA A 18 -25.41 5.22 -1.12
N GLY A 19 -24.44 5.13 -0.21
CA GLY A 19 -24.54 5.17 1.25
C GLY A 19 -23.35 5.90 1.88
N CYS A 20 -23.23 5.82 3.21
CA CYS A 20 -22.11 6.40 3.95
C CYS A 20 -20.79 5.73 3.51
N GLY A 21 -20.03 6.39 2.65
CA GLY A 21 -18.59 6.14 2.57
C GLY A 21 -18.01 6.53 3.93
N SER A 22 -17.45 5.55 4.64
CA SER A 22 -16.85 5.82 5.95
C SER A 22 -15.69 6.81 5.78
N ASP A 23 -15.80 8.00 6.39
CA ASP A 23 -14.68 8.94 6.61
C ASP A 23 -13.61 8.38 7.58
N ALA A 24 -13.56 7.06 7.73
CA ALA A 24 -12.48 6.37 8.42
C ALA A 24 -11.25 6.38 7.47
N PRO A 25 -10.06 6.75 7.96
CA PRO A 25 -8.84 6.55 7.18
C PRO A 25 -8.69 5.06 6.84
N PRO A 26 -8.09 4.73 5.68
CA PRO A 26 -7.92 3.33 5.26
C PRO A 26 -7.13 2.54 6.31
N ASP A 27 -7.51 1.28 6.52
CA ASP A 27 -6.75 0.37 7.38
C ASP A 27 -5.40 0.07 6.72
N SER A 28 -4.34 0.73 7.21
CA SER A 28 -2.97 0.55 6.76
C SER A 28 -2.55 -0.92 6.68
N LYS A 29 -3.00 -1.79 7.60
CA LYS A 29 -2.66 -3.21 7.58
C LYS A 29 -3.37 -3.93 6.45
N ALA A 30 -4.64 -3.63 6.22
CA ALA A 30 -5.43 -4.20 5.13
C ALA A 30 -4.88 -3.78 3.76
N GLU A 31 -4.58 -2.49 3.58
CA GLU A 31 -4.01 -1.94 2.35
C GLU A 31 -2.61 -2.49 2.05
N TRP A 32 -1.72 -2.55 3.06
CA TRP A 32 -0.42 -3.20 2.93
C TRP A 32 -0.55 -4.67 2.53
N THR A 33 -1.42 -5.40 3.22
CA THR A 33 -1.69 -6.83 2.96
C THR A 33 -2.22 -7.05 1.55
N ALA A 34 -3.10 -6.18 1.05
CA ALA A 34 -3.62 -6.24 -0.31
C ALA A 34 -2.52 -6.01 -1.35
N ALA A 35 -1.67 -4.99 -1.14
CA ALA A 35 -0.57 -4.66 -2.05
C ALA A 35 0.47 -5.79 -2.15
N VAL A 36 0.93 -6.35 -1.03
CA VAL A 36 1.94 -7.43 -1.05
C VAL A 36 1.35 -8.74 -1.61
N LYS A 37 0.07 -9.06 -1.31
CA LYS A 37 -0.63 -10.20 -1.95
C LYS A 37 -0.73 -10.05 -3.46
N ALA A 38 -1.06 -8.85 -3.96
CA ALA A 38 -1.14 -8.57 -5.39
C ALA A 38 0.24 -8.68 -6.08
N ALA A 39 1.33 -8.46 -5.34
CA ALA A 39 2.71 -8.72 -5.78
C ALA A 39 3.20 -10.16 -5.48
N GLY A 40 2.32 -11.10 -5.14
CA GLY A 40 2.65 -12.52 -4.99
C GLY A 40 3.34 -12.93 -3.69
N PHE A 41 3.50 -12.01 -2.73
CA PHE A 41 4.09 -12.33 -1.43
C PHE A 41 3.16 -13.24 -0.62
N THR A 42 3.69 -14.31 -0.05
CA THR A 42 2.94 -15.26 0.79
C THR A 42 3.75 -15.66 2.02
N PRO A 43 3.25 -15.41 3.26
CA PRO A 43 3.92 -15.85 4.48
C PRO A 43 4.07 -17.37 4.55
N HIS A 44 5.25 -17.83 4.95
CA HIS A 44 5.49 -19.22 5.29
C HIS A 44 5.03 -19.51 6.71
N ALA A 45 4.42 -20.68 6.94
CA ALA A 45 4.03 -21.10 8.29
C ALA A 45 5.27 -21.17 9.21
N PRO A 46 5.20 -20.68 10.46
CA PRO A 46 3.99 -20.28 11.20
C PRO A 46 3.55 -18.82 11.00
N HIS A 47 4.23 -18.04 10.16
CA HIS A 47 4.03 -16.60 10.08
C HIS A 47 2.69 -16.18 9.46
N SER A 48 2.26 -14.95 9.79
CA SER A 48 1.02 -14.35 9.30
C SER A 48 1.26 -12.98 8.64
N TYR A 49 0.33 -12.51 7.81
CA TYR A 49 0.40 -11.15 7.24
C TYR A 49 0.42 -10.06 8.33
N ASP A 50 -0.28 -10.28 9.45
CA ASP A 50 -0.26 -9.36 10.60
C ASP A 50 1.14 -9.24 11.21
N GLU A 51 1.81 -10.36 11.44
CA GLU A 51 3.18 -10.41 11.95
C GLU A 51 4.19 -9.80 10.96
N MET A 52 4.00 -10.05 9.66
CA MET A 52 4.84 -9.48 8.61
C MET A 52 4.62 -7.98 8.44
N PHE A 53 3.40 -7.47 8.66
CA PHE A 53 3.11 -6.04 8.69
C PHE A 53 3.77 -5.35 9.89
N GLU A 54 3.67 -5.92 11.10
CA GLU A 54 4.38 -5.39 12.28
C GLU A 54 5.89 -5.45 12.08
N SER A 55 6.42 -6.53 11.48
CA SER A 55 7.84 -6.66 11.14
C SER A 55 8.30 -5.64 10.10
N ALA A 56 7.44 -5.29 9.12
CA ALA A 56 7.74 -4.33 8.07
C ALA A 56 7.98 -2.90 8.63
N LYS A 57 7.36 -2.56 9.77
CA LYS A 57 7.58 -1.27 10.46
C LYS A 57 9.02 -1.07 10.91
N ASN A 58 9.79 -2.13 11.13
CA ASN A 58 11.21 -2.02 11.48
C ASN A 58 12.04 -1.38 10.35
N PHE A 59 11.57 -1.45 9.09
CA PHE A 59 12.24 -0.84 7.95
C PHE A 59 11.96 0.66 7.81
N CYS A 60 11.05 1.25 8.58
CA CYS A 60 10.74 2.70 8.49
C CYS A 60 11.96 3.59 8.80
N ALA A 61 12.90 3.10 9.62
CA ALA A 61 14.17 3.76 9.89
C ALA A 61 15.10 3.89 8.65
N ALA A 62 14.82 3.17 7.55
CA ALA A 62 15.56 3.30 6.29
C ALA A 62 15.27 4.62 5.53
N GLY A 63 14.23 5.37 5.93
CA GLY A 63 14.00 6.76 5.53
C GLY A 63 13.47 6.98 4.10
N SER A 64 13.22 5.94 3.30
CA SER A 64 12.52 6.04 2.01
C SER A 64 12.02 4.68 1.51
N ALA A 65 10.98 4.68 0.66
CA ALA A 65 10.51 3.49 -0.05
C ALA A 65 11.64 2.78 -0.84
N LEU A 66 12.50 3.54 -1.51
CA LEU A 66 13.63 3.01 -2.28
C LEU A 66 14.65 2.26 -1.39
N ALA A 67 14.94 2.78 -0.20
CA ALA A 67 15.84 2.12 0.74
C ALA A 67 15.21 0.82 1.28
N ILE A 68 13.90 0.82 1.56
CA ILE A 68 13.16 -0.39 1.96
C ILE A 68 13.13 -1.43 0.83
N ALA A 69 12.92 -1.01 -0.42
CA ALA A 69 13.00 -1.89 -1.59
C ALA A 69 14.42 -2.48 -1.75
N GLY A 70 15.47 -1.68 -1.51
CA GLY A 70 16.85 -2.17 -1.48
C GLY A 70 17.08 -3.28 -0.45
N LEU A 71 16.50 -3.14 0.76
CA LEU A 71 16.54 -4.17 1.81
C LEU A 71 15.68 -5.40 1.47
N ALA A 72 14.50 -5.21 0.87
CA ALA A 72 13.65 -6.32 0.44
C ALA A 72 14.30 -7.15 -0.67
N ARG A 73 15.03 -6.50 -1.59
CA ARG A 73 15.72 -7.17 -2.70
C ARG A 73 16.79 -8.18 -2.22
N THR A 74 17.47 -7.93 -1.11
CA THR A 74 18.53 -8.85 -0.63
C THR A 74 17.97 -10.16 -0.07
N VAL A 75 16.70 -10.16 0.36
CA VAL A 75 16.00 -11.34 0.88
C VAL A 75 15.07 -11.99 -0.14
N LEU A 76 14.77 -11.32 -1.26
CA LEU A 76 13.94 -11.84 -2.35
C LEU A 76 14.73 -12.58 -3.44
N ASP A 77 15.95 -13.04 -3.13
CA ASP A 77 16.68 -13.99 -3.96
C ASP A 77 15.86 -15.31 -4.08
N PRO A 78 15.50 -15.78 -5.28
CA PRO A 78 14.80 -17.04 -5.46
C PRO A 78 15.48 -18.25 -4.80
N ALA A 79 16.81 -18.23 -4.63
CA ALA A 79 17.56 -19.28 -3.94
C ALA A 79 17.31 -19.30 -2.42
N GLN A 80 16.90 -18.17 -1.83
CA GLN A 80 16.60 -18.03 -0.40
C GLN A 80 15.09 -18.00 -0.10
N ALA A 81 14.23 -18.18 -1.11
CA ALA A 81 12.78 -18.11 -0.96
C ALA A 81 12.22 -19.05 0.11
N THR A 82 12.85 -20.19 0.38
CA THR A 82 12.47 -21.14 1.45
C THR A 82 12.90 -20.71 2.86
N GLU A 83 13.88 -19.83 2.98
CA GLU A 83 14.47 -19.40 4.26
C GLU A 83 13.86 -18.09 4.78
N VAL A 84 13.17 -17.34 3.93
CA VAL A 84 12.53 -16.08 4.30
C VAL A 84 11.08 -16.27 4.75
N ALA A 85 10.64 -15.46 5.71
CA ALA A 85 9.32 -15.57 6.32
C ALA A 85 8.15 -15.24 5.37
N MET A 86 8.40 -14.48 4.28
CA MET A 86 7.40 -14.11 3.29
C MET A 86 8.03 -13.91 1.89
N PRO A 87 8.29 -15.00 1.14
CA PRO A 87 8.78 -14.89 -0.24
C PRO A 87 7.70 -14.46 -1.24
N ALA A 88 8.15 -14.06 -2.43
CA ALA A 88 7.32 -13.82 -3.62
C ALA A 88 7.77 -14.74 -4.78
N PRO A 89 7.52 -16.08 -4.71
CA PRO A 89 8.06 -17.03 -5.67
C PRO A 89 7.53 -16.79 -7.09
N GLY A 90 8.41 -16.91 -8.09
CA GLY A 90 8.07 -16.71 -9.50
C GLY A 90 7.82 -15.26 -9.92
N GLN A 91 8.05 -14.29 -9.02
CA GLN A 91 8.01 -12.87 -9.35
C GLN A 91 9.39 -12.33 -9.76
N ASP A 92 9.38 -11.24 -10.52
CA ASP A 92 10.58 -10.44 -10.75
C ASP A 92 11.02 -9.80 -9.40
N PRO A 93 12.25 -10.07 -8.90
CA PRO A 93 12.67 -9.60 -7.57
C PRO A 93 12.66 -8.08 -7.43
N ASP A 94 12.95 -7.34 -8.50
CA ASP A 94 13.08 -5.88 -8.49
C ASP A 94 11.70 -5.24 -8.38
N LYS A 95 10.74 -5.75 -9.16
CA LYS A 95 9.33 -5.37 -9.10
C LYS A 95 8.71 -5.75 -7.74
N ALA A 96 8.97 -6.96 -7.24
CA ALA A 96 8.45 -7.41 -5.95
C ALA A 96 8.99 -6.55 -4.81
N ALA A 97 10.31 -6.31 -4.79
CA ALA A 97 10.96 -5.43 -3.81
C ALA A 97 10.43 -3.98 -3.88
N THR A 98 10.18 -3.45 -5.08
CA THR A 98 9.60 -2.11 -5.27
C THR A 98 8.20 -2.03 -4.65
N VAL A 99 7.29 -2.97 -4.98
CA VAL A 99 5.93 -2.97 -4.39
C VAL A 99 5.98 -3.15 -2.87
N TYR A 100 6.88 -3.99 -2.34
CA TYR A 100 7.08 -4.13 -0.90
C TYR A 100 7.56 -2.83 -0.25
N GLY A 101 8.54 -2.16 -0.87
CA GLY A 101 9.07 -0.88 -0.40
C GLY A 101 8.00 0.23 -0.39
N ASP A 102 7.28 0.40 -1.48
CA ASP A 102 6.21 1.39 -1.64
C ASP A 102 5.05 1.12 -0.67
N ALA A 103 4.58 -0.13 -0.58
CA ALA A 103 3.50 -0.50 0.35
C ALA A 103 3.92 -0.30 1.81
N THR A 104 5.13 -0.71 2.17
CA THR A 104 5.65 -0.55 3.54
C THR A 104 5.82 0.92 3.91
N TRP A 105 6.45 1.71 3.03
CA TRP A 105 6.60 3.15 3.24
C TRP A 105 5.26 3.85 3.40
N LYS A 106 4.30 3.55 2.51
CA LYS A 106 3.00 4.19 2.51
C LYS A 106 2.15 3.82 3.74
N TRP A 107 2.08 2.52 4.04
CA TRP A 107 1.07 2.00 4.96
C TRP A 107 1.66 1.57 6.31
N ALA A 108 2.78 0.85 6.34
CA ALA A 108 3.40 0.45 7.61
C ALA A 108 4.07 1.65 8.32
N CYS A 109 4.71 2.53 7.53
CA CYS A 109 5.37 3.74 8.03
C CYS A 109 4.47 4.99 8.02
N ASN A 110 3.24 4.89 7.50
CA ASN A 110 2.25 5.97 7.41
C ASN A 110 2.73 7.24 6.68
N HIS A 111 3.61 7.11 5.67
CA HIS A 111 3.99 8.22 4.82
C HIS A 111 3.05 8.37 3.61
N SER A 112 2.85 9.60 3.14
CA SER A 112 2.27 9.81 1.80
C SER A 112 3.25 9.29 0.75
N GLY A 113 2.77 8.42 -0.15
CA GLY A 113 3.48 8.05 -1.38
C GLY A 113 3.27 9.08 -2.47
#